data_AF-A0ABD0Q4P3-F1
#
_entry.id   AF-A0ABD0Q4P3-F1
#
_cell.length_a   1.000
_cell.length_b   1.000
_cell.length_c   1.000
_cell.angle_alpha   90.00
_cell.angle_beta   90.00
_cell.angle_gamma   90.00
#
_symmetry.space_group_name_H-M   'P 1'
#
loop_
_entity.id
_entity.type
_entity.pdbx_description
1 polymer ?
#
loop_
_entity_poly.entity_id
_entity_poly.type
_entity_poly.pdbx_seq_one_letter_code
_entity_poly.pdbx_strand_id
1 'polypeptide(L)'
;EHTVVFMQRGPLVLVSVSSSRQSEQQLRNELLYVYNQIVSMLTQASITRIFEHKKNYDLRRLLAGSEKILDGLLNLVDSDPSFLLSAVHCLPLASSLRDSLSQILQKAITPNLVFSILIAKNQLLTIVQEKMVIDDARLEPADLHLLLNLIGASSAFQAGEIWTPICLPSFNPDCYFYAYISYLDPPECTVCLVLLSTDKEAFYSVAECKRKIEEAMQTQNALNSIAKAHSYSVSQVGVSDLRHFMYKPFDVPDNHRQLTQFT
;
A
#
# COMPACT_ATOMS: atom_id res chain seq x y z
N GLU A 1 19.99 -26.00 -13.21
CA GLU A 1 20.94 -25.22 -12.38
C GLU A 1 20.11 -24.38 -11.42
N HIS A 2 20.54 -24.24 -10.17
CA HIS A 2 19.85 -23.42 -9.18
C HIS A 2 20.72 -22.23 -8.80
N THR A 3 20.13 -21.04 -8.74
CA THR A 3 20.77 -19.84 -8.21
C THR A 3 20.35 -19.68 -6.76
N VAL A 4 21.34 -19.51 -5.87
CA VAL A 4 21.11 -19.27 -4.44
C VAL A 4 21.61 -17.87 -4.10
N VAL A 5 20.72 -17.02 -3.59
CA VAL A 5 21.01 -15.62 -3.27
C VAL A 5 20.77 -15.36 -1.79
N PHE A 6 21.76 -14.75 -1.14
CA PHE A 6 21.70 -14.36 0.26
C PHE A 6 21.62 -12.84 0.38
N MET A 7 20.76 -12.36 1.29
CA MET A 7 20.68 -10.95 1.67
C MET A 7 20.64 -10.83 3.18
N GLN A 8 21.62 -10.10 3.74
CA GLN A 8 21.66 -9.79 5.16
C GLN A 8 21.16 -8.36 5.41
N ARG A 9 20.22 -8.22 6.34
CA ARG A 9 19.67 -6.94 6.82
C ARG A 9 19.62 -6.96 8.34
N GLY A 10 20.58 -6.30 8.97
CA GLY A 10 20.74 -6.34 10.42
C GLY A 10 20.90 -7.79 10.93
N PRO A 11 20.06 -8.24 11.88
CA PRO A 11 20.12 -9.60 12.41
C PRO A 11 19.48 -10.66 11.49
N LEU A 12 18.80 -10.25 10.40
CA LEU A 12 18.08 -11.16 9.53
C LEU A 12 18.92 -11.54 8.32
N VAL A 13 18.96 -12.84 8.04
CA VAL A 13 19.51 -13.40 6.81
C VAL A 13 18.35 -13.98 6.02
N LEU A 14 18.05 -13.39 4.87
CA LEU A 14 17.06 -13.88 3.93
C LEU A 14 17.75 -14.62 2.79
N VAL A 15 17.13 -15.70 2.33
CA VAL A 15 17.70 -16.60 1.32
C VAL A 15 16.64 -16.89 0.27
N SER A 16 17.01 -16.73 -1.01
CA SER A 16 16.21 -17.18 -2.15
C SER A 16 16.94 -18.30 -2.87
N VAL A 17 16.19 -19.33 -3.26
CA VAL A 17 16.67 -20.44 -4.10
C VAL A 17 15.76 -20.52 -5.31
N SER A 18 16.29 -20.25 -6.50
CA SER A 18 15.50 -20.19 -7.72
C SER A 18 16.08 -21.09 -8.81
N SER A 19 15.20 -21.75 -9.56
CA SER A 19 15.51 -22.45 -10.82
C SER A 19 15.07 -21.65 -12.05
N SER A 20 14.57 -20.43 -11.84
CA SER A 20 14.07 -19.57 -12.91
C SER A 20 15.21 -18.89 -13.67
N ARG A 21 14.86 -18.03 -14.64
CA ARG A 21 15.81 -17.18 -15.37
C ARG A 21 16.00 -15.80 -14.73
N GLN A 22 15.51 -15.59 -13.50
CA GLN A 22 15.72 -14.36 -12.75
C GLN A 22 17.23 -14.12 -12.56
N SER A 23 17.65 -12.87 -12.78
CA SER A 23 18.99 -12.43 -12.42
C SER A 23 19.16 -12.38 -10.90
N GLU A 24 20.40 -12.41 -10.42
CA GLU A 24 20.71 -12.21 -9.00
C GLU A 24 20.06 -10.92 -8.46
N GLN A 25 20.07 -9.83 -9.24
CA GLN A 25 19.47 -8.56 -8.83
C GLN A 25 17.95 -8.66 -8.64
N GLN A 26 17.24 -9.39 -9.51
CA GLN A 26 15.79 -9.61 -9.36
C GLN A 26 15.49 -10.39 -8.08
N LEU A 27 16.24 -11.47 -7.83
CA LEU A 27 16.11 -12.25 -6.60
C LEU A 27 16.44 -11.41 -5.34
N ARG A 28 17.43 -10.52 -5.41
CA ARG A 28 17.73 -9.57 -4.32
C ARG A 28 16.58 -8.59 -4.09
N ASN A 29 15.92 -8.13 -5.15
CA ASN A 29 14.76 -7.23 -5.03
C ASN A 29 13.55 -7.95 -4.41
N GLU A 30 13.29 -9.21 -4.77
CA GLU A 30 12.27 -10.05 -4.12
C GLU A 30 12.55 -10.19 -2.62
N LEU A 31 13.78 -10.54 -2.26
CA LEU A 31 14.20 -10.63 -0.86
C LEU A 31 14.04 -9.29 -0.12
N LEU A 32 14.26 -8.15 -0.80
CA LEU A 32 14.04 -6.82 -0.24
C LEU A 32 12.55 -6.56 0.04
N TYR A 33 11.64 -6.96 -0.86
CA TYR A 33 10.20 -6.88 -0.60
C TYR A 33 9.78 -7.74 0.58
N VAL A 34 10.29 -8.98 0.69
CA VAL A 34 10.03 -9.85 1.85
C VAL A 34 10.53 -9.21 3.14
N TYR A 35 11.76 -8.68 3.15
CA TYR A 35 12.30 -7.97 4.31
C TYR A 35 11.43 -6.77 4.69
N ASN A 36 11.03 -5.94 3.71
CA ASN A 36 10.21 -4.78 3.96
C ASN A 36 8.81 -5.16 4.47
N GLN A 37 8.20 -6.25 4.00
CA GLN A 37 6.92 -6.74 4.55
C GLN A 37 7.06 -7.22 6.01
N ILE A 38 8.19 -7.83 6.38
CA ILE A 38 8.47 -8.17 7.78
C ILE A 38 8.60 -6.90 8.62
N VAL A 39 9.33 -5.90 8.13
CA VAL A 39 9.46 -4.58 8.78
C VAL A 39 8.12 -3.88 8.88
N SER A 40 7.24 -3.98 7.88
CA SER A 40 5.91 -3.35 7.90
C SER A 40 5.02 -3.91 9.02
N MET A 41 5.27 -5.14 9.47
CA MET A 41 4.53 -5.78 10.55
C MET A 41 5.19 -5.62 11.93
N LEU A 42 6.52 -5.51 12.00
CA LEU A 42 7.28 -5.55 13.26
C LEU A 42 8.11 -4.30 13.58
N THR A 43 8.35 -3.41 12.62
CA THR A 43 9.37 -2.33 12.64
C THR A 43 10.82 -2.81 12.76
N GLN A 44 11.72 -2.06 12.14
CA GLN A 44 13.16 -2.30 12.23
C GLN A 44 13.67 -2.09 13.66
N ALA A 45 13.18 -1.05 14.35
CA ALA A 45 13.50 -0.79 15.76
C ALA A 45 13.14 -1.96 16.67
N SER A 46 11.95 -2.57 16.52
CA SER A 46 11.57 -3.71 17.36
C SER A 46 12.41 -4.94 17.05
N ILE A 47 12.66 -5.23 15.78
CA ILE A 47 13.52 -6.35 15.36
C ILE A 47 14.92 -6.18 15.98
N THR A 48 15.52 -5.00 15.85
CA THR A 48 16.85 -4.69 16.40
C THR A 48 16.87 -4.90 17.91
N ARG A 49 15.92 -4.31 18.64
CA ARG A 49 15.80 -4.44 20.09
C ARG A 49 15.63 -5.89 20.55
N ILE A 50 14.85 -6.70 19.83
CA ILE A 50 14.66 -8.13 20.14
C ILE A 50 16.00 -8.87 20.09
N PHE A 51 16.78 -8.68 19.02
CA PHE A 51 18.04 -9.40 18.82
C PHE A 51 19.19 -8.85 19.68
N GLU A 52 19.15 -7.58 20.10
CA GLU A 52 20.05 -7.03 21.12
C GLU A 52 19.87 -7.73 22.47
N HIS A 53 18.63 -7.95 22.90
CA HIS A 53 18.34 -8.61 24.18
C HIS A 53 18.35 -10.14 24.12
N LYS A 54 17.95 -10.74 22.99
CA LYS A 54 17.79 -12.19 22.79
C LYS A 54 18.33 -12.61 21.43
N LYS A 55 19.66 -12.77 21.33
CA LYS A 55 20.36 -13.11 20.09
C LYS A 55 19.91 -14.42 19.43
N ASN A 56 19.35 -15.35 20.19
CA ASN A 56 18.85 -16.65 19.72
C ASN A 56 17.32 -16.71 19.57
N TYR A 57 16.65 -15.56 19.55
CA TYR A 57 15.20 -15.50 19.38
C TYR A 57 14.79 -15.94 17.97
N ASP A 58 13.75 -16.78 17.87
CA ASP A 58 13.14 -17.16 16.61
C ASP A 58 12.05 -16.15 16.23
N LEU A 59 12.37 -15.25 15.28
CA LEU A 59 11.45 -14.20 14.83
C LEU A 59 10.16 -14.75 14.21
N ARG A 60 10.19 -15.96 13.65
CA ARG A 60 8.99 -16.57 13.02
C ARG A 60 7.82 -16.69 13.99
N ARG A 61 8.10 -16.74 15.30
CA ARG A 61 7.08 -16.75 16.34
C ARG A 61 6.23 -15.48 16.38
N LEU A 62 6.79 -14.32 16.01
CA LEU A 62 6.07 -13.06 15.90
C LEU A 62 5.38 -12.90 14.53
N LEU A 63 5.79 -13.69 13.55
CA LEU A 63 5.22 -13.71 12.20
C LEU A 63 4.19 -14.83 12.02
N ALA A 64 3.92 -15.63 13.05
CA ALA A 64 2.95 -16.71 12.98
C ALA A 64 1.56 -16.12 12.65
N GLY A 65 0.91 -16.66 11.61
CA GLY A 65 -0.36 -16.15 11.08
C GLY A 65 -0.21 -15.12 9.95
N SER A 66 1.01 -14.67 9.65
CA SER A 66 1.29 -13.74 8.53
C SER A 66 1.76 -14.44 7.25
N GLU A 67 1.74 -15.78 7.20
CA GLU A 67 2.26 -16.58 6.09
C GLU A 67 1.55 -16.21 4.77
N LYS A 68 0.22 -16.05 4.81
CA LYS A 68 -0.57 -15.63 3.65
C LYS A 68 -0.17 -14.26 3.10
N ILE A 69 0.31 -13.36 3.96
CA ILE A 69 0.75 -12.02 3.55
C ILE A 69 2.07 -12.15 2.76
N LEU A 70 3.01 -12.95 3.26
CA LEU A 70 4.29 -13.18 2.57
C LEU A 70 4.10 -13.96 1.25
N ASP A 71 3.27 -15.00 1.26
CA ASP A 71 2.95 -15.77 0.05
C ASP A 71 2.22 -14.89 -0.98
N GLY A 72 1.26 -14.07 -0.53
CA GLY A 72 0.56 -13.09 -1.38
C GLY A 72 1.52 -12.10 -2.03
N LEU A 73 2.49 -11.59 -1.26
CA LEU A 73 3.51 -10.67 -1.76
C LEU A 73 4.35 -11.30 -2.86
N LEU A 74 4.83 -12.53 -2.67
CA LEU A 74 5.65 -13.22 -3.66
C LEU A 74 4.87 -13.46 -4.96
N ASN A 75 3.59 -13.86 -4.86
CA ASN A 75 2.73 -13.99 -6.03
C ASN A 75 2.55 -12.65 -6.77
N LEU A 76 2.43 -11.53 -6.04
CA LEU A 76 2.33 -10.19 -6.64
C LEU A 76 3.64 -9.77 -7.29
N VAL A 77 4.79 -9.99 -6.66
CA VAL A 77 6.10 -9.66 -7.25
C VAL A 77 6.35 -10.40 -8.56
N ASP A 78 5.86 -11.64 -8.68
CA ASP A 78 6.00 -12.45 -9.89
C ASP A 78 5.03 -12.05 -11.01
N SER A 79 3.85 -11.50 -10.68
CA SER A 79 2.75 -11.31 -11.65
C SER A 79 2.38 -9.85 -11.94
N ASP A 80 2.65 -8.92 -11.01
CA ASP A 80 2.32 -7.51 -11.15
C ASP A 80 3.55 -6.70 -11.61
N PRO A 81 3.53 -6.12 -12.82
CA PRO A 81 4.65 -5.34 -13.32
C PRO A 81 4.90 -4.05 -12.53
N SER A 82 3.99 -3.62 -11.66
CA SER A 82 4.16 -2.44 -10.79
C SER A 82 5.41 -2.56 -9.91
N PHE A 83 5.73 -3.77 -9.45
CA PHE A 83 6.90 -4.07 -8.62
C PHE A 83 8.20 -3.86 -9.39
N LEU A 84 8.26 -4.37 -10.64
CA LEU A 84 9.41 -4.19 -11.53
C LEU A 84 9.62 -2.71 -11.88
N LEU A 85 8.52 -1.99 -12.14
CA LEU A 85 8.56 -0.58 -12.53
C LEU A 85 8.74 0.39 -11.38
N SER A 86 8.70 -0.09 -10.13
CA SER A 86 8.65 0.76 -8.93
C SER A 86 7.56 1.83 -9.07
N ALA A 87 6.37 1.40 -9.49
CA ALA A 87 5.22 2.24 -9.78
C ALA A 87 3.98 1.68 -9.10
N VAL A 88 2.93 2.50 -8.97
CA VAL A 88 1.65 2.09 -8.36
C VAL A 88 0.61 1.89 -9.44
N HIS A 89 -0.17 0.82 -9.33
CA HIS A 89 -1.32 0.60 -10.19
C HIS A 89 -2.51 1.47 -9.76
N CYS A 90 -2.87 2.46 -10.57
CA CYS A 90 -4.02 3.32 -10.31
C CYS A 90 -5.25 2.88 -11.12
N LEU A 91 -6.45 2.97 -10.53
CA LEU A 91 -7.68 2.72 -11.26
C LEU A 91 -7.91 3.84 -12.29
N PRO A 92 -8.19 3.53 -13.57
CA PRO A 92 -8.54 4.53 -14.57
C PRO A 92 -9.82 5.26 -14.18
N LEU A 93 -9.74 6.57 -13.98
CA LEU A 93 -10.86 7.44 -13.62
C LEU A 93 -10.79 8.76 -14.39
N ALA A 94 -11.95 9.38 -14.60
CA ALA A 94 -12.00 10.77 -15.08
C ALA A 94 -11.29 11.70 -14.09
N SER A 95 -10.50 12.65 -14.59
CA SER A 95 -9.74 13.60 -13.74
C SER A 95 -10.65 14.29 -12.74
N SER A 96 -11.80 14.81 -13.20
CA SER A 96 -12.77 15.50 -12.34
C SER A 96 -13.27 14.66 -11.18
N LEU A 97 -13.49 13.36 -11.38
CA LEU A 97 -13.87 12.45 -10.31
C LEU A 97 -12.72 12.24 -9.32
N ARG A 98 -11.50 12.02 -9.82
CA ARG A 98 -10.31 11.87 -8.96
C ARG A 98 -10.02 13.14 -8.15
N ASP A 99 -10.17 14.30 -8.77
CA ASP A 99 -10.01 15.61 -8.12
C ASP A 99 -11.07 15.80 -7.02
N SER A 100 -12.32 15.45 -7.30
CA SER A 100 -13.41 15.50 -6.32
C SER A 100 -13.16 14.56 -5.13
N LEU A 101 -12.74 13.32 -5.38
CA LEU A 101 -12.38 12.36 -4.33
C LEU A 101 -11.23 12.90 -3.46
N SER A 102 -10.21 13.50 -4.08
CA SER A 102 -9.09 14.09 -3.37
C SER A 102 -9.53 15.26 -2.47
N GLN A 103 -10.45 16.10 -2.96
CA GLN A 103 -11.03 17.20 -2.18
C GLN A 103 -11.87 16.71 -0.99
N ILE A 104 -12.56 15.57 -1.13
CA ILE A 104 -13.28 14.96 -0.01
C ILE A 104 -12.29 14.58 1.09
N LEU A 105 -11.21 13.87 0.74
CA LEU A 105 -10.19 13.45 1.70
C LEU A 105 -9.47 14.64 2.35
N GLN A 106 -9.15 15.70 1.59
CA GLN A 106 -8.53 16.92 2.12
C GLN A 106 -9.37 17.65 3.19
N LYS A 107 -10.69 17.49 3.17
CA LYS A 107 -11.61 18.18 4.10
C LYS A 107 -11.91 17.36 5.35
N ALA A 108 -11.75 16.04 5.29
CA ALA A 108 -12.05 15.12 6.38
C ALA A 108 -10.78 14.76 7.15
N ILE A 109 -10.32 15.71 7.96
CA ILE A 109 -9.05 15.63 8.69
C ILE A 109 -9.26 15.65 10.20
N THR A 110 -8.25 15.17 10.92
CA THR A 110 -8.15 15.17 12.39
C THR A 110 -6.69 15.33 12.81
N PRO A 111 -6.37 15.86 14.01
CA PRO A 111 -4.98 15.90 14.48
C PRO A 111 -4.29 14.54 14.40
N ASN A 112 -2.99 14.55 14.10
CA ASN A 112 -2.13 13.37 13.95
C ASN A 112 -2.44 12.45 12.75
N LEU A 113 -3.42 12.80 11.90
CA LEU A 113 -3.64 12.12 10.63
C LEU A 113 -2.54 12.49 9.63
N VAL A 114 -1.89 11.49 9.06
CA VAL A 114 -0.74 11.64 8.17
C VAL A 114 -1.12 11.36 6.72
N PHE A 115 -1.86 10.28 6.48
CA PHE A 115 -2.30 9.89 5.14
C PHE A 115 -3.78 9.52 5.10
N SER A 116 -4.44 9.91 4.01
CA SER A 116 -5.76 9.39 3.61
C SER A 116 -5.63 8.75 2.23
N ILE A 117 -5.91 7.46 2.13
CA ILE A 117 -5.70 6.66 0.93
C ILE A 117 -7.02 6.00 0.56
N LEU A 118 -7.45 6.16 -0.68
CA LEU A 118 -8.64 5.51 -1.21
C LEU A 118 -8.25 4.53 -2.31
N ILE A 119 -8.69 3.28 -2.15
CA ILE A 119 -8.33 2.15 -3.01
C ILE A 119 -9.62 1.53 -3.53
N ALA A 120 -9.62 1.06 -4.77
CA ALA A 120 -10.67 0.18 -5.24
C ALA A 120 -10.11 -1.00 -6.03
N LYS A 121 -10.62 -2.21 -5.79
CA LYS A 121 -10.20 -3.45 -6.47
C LYS A 121 -8.66 -3.63 -6.48
N ASN A 122 -8.01 -3.36 -5.33
CA ASN A 122 -6.56 -3.38 -5.17
C ASN A 122 -5.77 -2.36 -6.02
N GLN A 123 -6.44 -1.35 -6.57
CA GLN A 123 -5.84 -0.27 -7.35
C GLN A 123 -6.05 1.07 -6.66
N LEU A 124 -5.06 1.95 -6.74
CA LEU A 124 -5.12 3.25 -6.09
C LEU A 124 -6.12 4.18 -6.80
N LEU A 125 -7.00 4.85 -6.04
CA LEU A 125 -7.83 5.94 -6.56
C LEU A 125 -7.15 7.30 -6.36
N THR A 126 -6.81 7.61 -5.11
CA THR A 126 -6.14 8.86 -4.72
C THR A 126 -5.50 8.72 -3.33
N ILE A 127 -4.48 9.54 -3.07
CA ILE A 127 -3.81 9.69 -1.77
C ILE A 127 -3.73 11.18 -1.45
N VAL A 128 -4.01 11.51 -0.19
CA VAL A 128 -3.75 12.84 0.36
C VAL A 128 -2.86 12.72 1.59
N GLN A 129 -1.88 13.61 1.70
CA GLN A 129 -0.86 13.64 2.75
C GLN A 129 -0.95 14.92 3.58
N GLU A 130 -0.65 14.84 4.88
CA GLU A 130 -0.49 16.01 5.74
C GLU A 130 0.73 16.84 5.30
N LYS A 131 0.58 18.17 5.19
CA LYS A 131 1.65 19.05 4.69
C LYS A 131 2.93 19.04 5.54
N MET A 132 2.82 18.97 6.86
CA MET A 132 3.98 19.02 7.76
C MET A 132 4.84 17.75 7.72
N VAL A 133 4.30 16.68 7.15
CA VAL A 133 4.97 15.38 7.03
C VAL A 133 5.96 15.36 5.83
N ILE A 134 5.97 16.42 5.02
CA ILE A 134 6.64 16.46 3.71
C ILE A 134 8.13 16.81 3.79
N ASP A 135 8.58 17.45 4.86
CA ASP A 135 9.87 18.14 4.83
C ASP A 135 11.08 17.19 4.66
N ASP A 136 10.95 15.88 4.95
CA ASP A 136 12.02 14.89 4.69
C ASP A 136 11.56 13.49 4.21
N ALA A 137 10.26 13.18 4.16
CA ALA A 137 9.77 11.82 3.86
C ALA A 137 8.62 11.77 2.85
N ARG A 138 8.77 10.90 1.83
CA ARG A 138 7.78 10.65 0.78
C ARG A 138 7.29 9.22 0.85
N LEU A 139 5.99 9.03 0.59
CA LEU A 139 5.43 7.69 0.46
C LEU A 139 5.91 7.08 -0.85
N GLU A 140 6.77 6.06 -0.75
CA GLU A 140 7.31 5.35 -1.90
C GLU A 140 6.34 4.25 -2.37
N PRO A 141 6.33 3.91 -3.67
CA PRO A 141 5.49 2.84 -4.23
C PRO A 141 5.62 1.50 -3.49
N ALA A 142 6.82 1.18 -3.02
CA ALA A 142 7.08 -0.04 -2.27
C ALA A 142 6.23 -0.12 -0.99
N ASP A 143 6.10 0.96 -0.23
CA ASP A 143 5.29 0.96 0.99
C ASP A 143 3.79 0.79 0.69
N LEU A 144 3.33 1.36 -0.42
CA LEU A 144 1.94 1.16 -0.86
C LEU A 144 1.68 -0.27 -1.34
N HIS A 145 2.65 -0.92 -2.01
CA HIS A 145 2.54 -2.34 -2.37
C HIS A 145 2.36 -3.22 -1.13
N LEU A 146 3.14 -2.97 -0.07
CA LEU A 146 3.06 -3.72 1.18
C LEU A 146 1.71 -3.50 1.88
N LEU A 147 1.20 -2.27 1.88
CA LEU A 147 -0.10 -1.93 2.44
C LEU A 147 -1.23 -2.61 1.68
N LEU A 148 -1.22 -2.55 0.34
CA LEU A 148 -2.21 -3.21 -0.52
C LEU A 148 -2.20 -4.73 -0.34
N ASN A 149 -1.01 -5.33 -0.31
CA ASN A 149 -0.85 -6.76 -0.05
C ASN A 149 -1.39 -7.16 1.33
N LEU A 150 -1.07 -6.39 2.38
CA LEU A 150 -1.62 -6.61 3.72
C LEU A 150 -3.15 -6.57 3.72
N ILE A 151 -3.73 -5.59 3.01
CA ILE A 151 -5.19 -5.42 2.92
C ILE A 151 -5.84 -6.59 2.17
N GLY A 152 -5.27 -6.98 1.03
CA GLY A 152 -5.78 -8.07 0.20
C GLY A 152 -5.63 -9.46 0.83
N ALA A 153 -4.61 -9.67 1.66
CA ALA A 153 -4.35 -10.96 2.30
C ALA A 153 -5.25 -11.27 3.50
N SER A 154 -5.93 -10.27 4.06
CA SER A 154 -6.73 -10.40 5.29
C SER A 154 -8.23 -10.20 5.04
N SER A 155 -8.99 -11.30 5.00
CA SER A 155 -10.45 -11.24 4.94
C SER A 155 -11.08 -10.61 6.17
N ALA A 156 -10.35 -10.52 7.29
CA ALA A 156 -10.82 -9.84 8.50
C ALA A 156 -11.11 -8.36 8.25
N PHE A 157 -10.44 -7.75 7.27
CA PHE A 157 -10.66 -6.34 6.96
C PHE A 157 -11.97 -6.07 6.21
N GLN A 158 -12.62 -7.10 5.67
CA GLN A 158 -13.96 -6.98 5.11
C GLN A 158 -15.03 -6.95 6.22
N ALA A 159 -14.69 -7.36 7.44
CA ALA A 159 -15.58 -7.37 8.59
C ALA A 159 -15.47 -6.06 9.39
N GLY A 160 -16.04 -4.98 8.86
CA GLY A 160 -16.22 -3.72 9.58
C GLY A 160 -14.99 -2.80 9.57
N GLU A 161 -14.71 -2.18 10.72
CA GLU A 161 -13.65 -1.18 10.90
C GLU A 161 -12.48 -1.79 11.65
N ILE A 162 -11.27 -1.58 11.15
CA ILE A 162 -10.05 -2.17 11.70
C ILE A 162 -9.11 -1.07 12.15
N TRP A 163 -8.52 -1.25 13.33
CA TRP A 163 -7.47 -0.40 13.86
C TRP A 163 -6.25 -1.25 14.17
N THR A 164 -5.19 -1.11 13.38
CA THR A 164 -3.99 -1.94 13.50
C THR A 164 -2.72 -1.12 13.35
N PRO A 165 -1.67 -1.40 14.15
CA PRO A 165 -0.36 -0.82 13.91
C PRO A 165 0.20 -1.36 12.58
N ILE A 166 0.79 -0.47 11.78
CA ILE A 166 1.55 -0.81 10.58
C ILE A 166 2.79 0.07 10.50
N CYS A 167 3.86 -0.44 9.92
CA CYS A 167 5.06 0.34 9.62
C CYS A 167 5.13 0.55 8.10
N LEU A 168 5.67 1.70 7.68
CA LEU A 168 5.95 2.03 6.29
C LEU A 168 7.48 2.06 6.14
N PRO A 169 8.12 0.94 5.72
CA PRO A 169 9.57 0.76 5.82
C PRO A 169 10.41 1.80 5.08
N SER A 170 9.94 2.26 3.92
CA SER A 170 10.65 3.26 3.10
C SER A 170 10.42 4.68 3.63
N PHE A 171 9.28 4.92 4.27
CA PHE A 171 8.92 6.19 4.87
C PHE A 171 9.56 6.41 6.25
N ASN A 172 9.35 5.49 7.19
CA ASN A 172 9.98 5.47 8.51
C ASN A 172 9.99 4.03 9.06
N PRO A 173 11.12 3.31 8.96
CA PRO A 173 11.21 1.89 9.32
C PRO A 173 11.18 1.64 10.83
N ASP A 174 11.34 2.67 11.66
CA ASP A 174 11.52 2.52 13.11
C ASP A 174 10.23 2.73 13.90
N CYS A 175 9.18 3.27 13.28
CA CYS A 175 7.94 3.65 13.94
C CYS A 175 6.71 2.96 13.35
N TYR A 176 5.69 2.80 14.18
CA TYR A 176 4.35 2.42 13.75
C TYR A 176 3.52 3.66 13.45
N PHE A 177 2.75 3.57 12.37
CA PHE A 177 1.50 4.27 12.17
C PHE A 177 0.36 3.39 12.65
N TYR A 178 -0.78 3.99 12.91
CA TYR A 178 -2.01 3.28 13.23
C TYR A 178 -2.97 3.44 12.07
N ALA A 179 -3.23 2.33 11.39
CA ALA A 179 -4.07 2.25 10.22
C ALA A 179 -5.51 1.97 10.62
N TYR A 180 -6.39 2.89 10.25
CA TYR A 180 -7.82 2.68 10.20
C TYR A 180 -8.20 2.19 8.80
N ILE A 181 -8.76 1.00 8.70
CA ILE A 181 -9.11 0.35 7.43
C ILE A 181 -10.60 0.03 7.45
N SER A 182 -11.34 0.48 6.43
CA SER A 182 -12.78 0.24 6.31
C SER A 182 -13.22 0.22 4.85
N TYR A 183 -14.08 -0.73 4.49
CA TYR A 183 -14.74 -0.72 3.17
C TYR A 183 -15.97 0.18 3.18
N LEU A 184 -16.14 0.94 2.10
CA LEU A 184 -17.21 1.95 1.95
C LEU A 184 -18.44 1.43 1.18
N ASP A 185 -18.36 0.22 0.64
CA ASP A 185 -19.39 -0.40 -0.21
C ASP A 185 -19.70 -1.85 0.21
N PRO A 186 -20.12 -2.11 1.46
CA PRO A 186 -20.62 -3.43 1.82
C PRO A 186 -21.96 -3.74 1.12
N PRO A 187 -22.22 -4.99 0.69
CA PRO A 187 -21.40 -6.19 0.91
C PRO A 187 -20.28 -6.41 -0.12
N GLU A 188 -20.20 -5.63 -1.20
CA GLU A 188 -19.27 -5.87 -2.31
C GLU A 188 -17.79 -5.73 -1.89
N CYS A 189 -17.51 -4.87 -0.91
CA CYS A 189 -16.17 -4.64 -0.34
C CYS A 189 -15.12 -4.39 -1.44
N THR A 190 -15.42 -3.49 -2.37
CA THR A 190 -14.52 -3.16 -3.48
C THR A 190 -13.79 -1.84 -3.30
N VAL A 191 -14.33 -0.91 -2.50
CA VAL A 191 -13.77 0.41 -2.23
C VAL A 191 -13.32 0.47 -0.77
N CYS A 192 -12.01 0.54 -0.56
CA CYS A 192 -11.37 0.55 0.75
C CYS A 192 -10.80 1.94 1.07
N LEU A 193 -11.12 2.45 2.25
CA LEU A 193 -10.52 3.64 2.84
C LEU A 193 -9.46 3.22 3.86
N VAL A 194 -8.27 3.82 3.74
CA VAL A 194 -7.18 3.67 4.70
C VAL A 194 -6.77 5.04 5.20
N LEU A 195 -6.85 5.24 6.52
CA LEU A 195 -6.43 6.46 7.20
C LEU A 195 -5.27 6.12 8.14
N LEU A 196 -4.13 6.80 8.01
CA LEU A 196 -2.94 6.53 8.81
C LEU A 196 -2.71 7.67 9.81
N SER A 197 -2.66 7.33 11.10
CA SER A 197 -2.39 8.25 12.20
C SER A 197 -1.05 7.94 12.88
N THR A 198 -0.39 8.94 13.46
CA THR A 198 0.74 8.75 14.38
C THR A 198 0.31 8.54 15.83
N ASP A 199 -0.97 8.77 16.13
CA ASP A 199 -1.54 8.61 17.46
C ASP A 199 -2.38 7.33 17.58
N LYS A 200 -1.98 6.48 18.53
CA LYS A 200 -2.60 5.17 18.83
C LYS A 200 -4.00 5.26 19.40
N GLU A 201 -4.34 6.38 20.02
CA GLU A 201 -5.64 6.61 20.67
C GLU A 201 -6.62 7.37 19.75
N ALA A 202 -6.20 7.71 18.52
CA ALA A 202 -7.00 8.50 17.58
C ALA A 202 -8.14 7.73 16.87
N PHE A 203 -8.45 6.50 17.28
CA PHE A 203 -9.47 5.66 16.63
C PHE A 203 -10.79 6.41 16.38
N TYR A 204 -11.36 7.03 17.41
CA TYR A 204 -12.67 7.68 17.31
C TYR A 204 -12.64 8.94 16.44
N SER A 205 -11.55 9.71 16.47
CA SER A 205 -11.43 10.93 15.67
C SER A 205 -11.21 10.60 14.19
N VAL A 206 -10.49 9.51 13.91
CA VAL A 206 -10.31 8.96 12.56
C VAL A 206 -11.60 8.32 12.04
N ALA A 207 -12.37 7.62 12.88
CA ALA A 207 -13.68 7.07 12.51
C ALA A 207 -14.69 8.18 12.11
N GLU A 208 -14.66 9.32 12.80
CA GLU A 208 -15.47 10.48 12.42
C GLU A 208 -15.04 11.05 11.04
N CYS A 209 -13.74 11.01 10.71
CA CYS A 209 -13.27 11.36 9.37
C CYS A 209 -13.84 10.41 8.32
N LYS A 210 -13.82 9.09 8.58
CA LYS A 210 -14.44 8.09 7.70
C LYS A 210 -15.93 8.40 7.45
N ARG A 211 -16.69 8.73 8.50
CA ARG A 211 -18.11 9.11 8.36
C ARG A 211 -18.31 10.30 7.43
N LYS A 212 -17.53 11.38 7.61
CA LYS A 212 -17.59 12.57 6.73
C LYS A 212 -17.26 12.22 5.28
N ILE A 213 -16.27 11.36 5.06
CA ILE A 213 -15.88 10.89 3.72
C ILE A 213 -17.02 10.10 3.09
N GLU A 214 -17.61 9.16 3.82
CA GLU A 214 -18.70 8.31 3.38
C GLU A 214 -19.95 9.14 3.00
N GLU A 215 -20.37 10.07 3.87
CA GLU A 215 -21.48 10.99 3.61
C GLU A 215 -21.25 11.85 2.35
N ALA A 216 -20.03 12.37 2.17
CA ALA A 216 -19.66 13.16 1.00
C ALA A 216 -19.63 12.33 -0.29
N MET A 217 -19.09 11.11 -0.24
CA MET A 217 -19.07 10.19 -1.37
C MET A 217 -20.46 9.72 -1.78
N GLN A 218 -21.35 9.49 -0.81
CA GLN A 218 -22.76 9.18 -1.06
C GLN A 218 -23.47 10.35 -1.76
N THR A 219 -23.28 11.57 -1.26
CA THR A 219 -23.88 12.79 -1.84
C THR A 219 -23.46 13.00 -3.30
N GLN A 220 -22.21 12.68 -3.64
CA GLN A 220 -21.70 12.79 -5.01
C GLN A 220 -21.94 11.55 -5.88
N ASN A 221 -22.60 10.53 -5.35
CA ASN A 221 -22.78 9.24 -6.01
C ASN A 221 -21.45 8.63 -6.52
N ALA A 222 -20.37 8.84 -5.75
CA ALA A 222 -19.01 8.52 -6.15
C ALA A 222 -18.79 7.00 -6.27
N LEU A 223 -19.35 6.21 -5.35
CA LEU A 223 -19.25 4.74 -5.35
C LEU A 223 -19.79 4.12 -6.65
N ASN A 224 -20.95 4.59 -7.13
CA ASN A 224 -21.52 4.15 -8.40
C ASN A 224 -20.65 4.54 -9.61
N SER A 225 -19.97 5.68 -9.54
CA SER A 225 -19.04 6.12 -10.59
C SER A 225 -17.77 5.27 -10.60
N ILE A 226 -17.25 4.92 -9.42
CA ILE A 226 -16.10 4.02 -9.23
C ILE A 226 -16.45 2.60 -9.70
N ALA A 227 -17.65 2.10 -9.39
CA ALA A 227 -18.10 0.77 -9.80
C ALA A 227 -18.11 0.58 -11.33
N LYS A 228 -18.42 1.64 -12.08
CA LYS A 228 -18.41 1.67 -13.55
C LYS A 228 -17.01 1.77 -14.16
N ALA A 229 -16.01 2.14 -13.37
CA ALA A 229 -14.64 2.21 -13.85
C ALA A 229 -14.12 0.80 -14.18
N HIS A 230 -13.47 0.69 -15.33
CA HIS A 230 -12.89 -0.55 -15.82
C HIS A 230 -11.45 -0.29 -16.26
N SER A 231 -10.63 -1.33 -16.17
CA SER A 231 -9.27 -1.30 -16.71
C SER A 231 -9.28 -0.99 -18.20
N TYR A 232 -8.16 -0.48 -18.69
CA TYR A 232 -8.00 -0.29 -20.12
C TYR A 232 -7.97 -1.64 -20.84
N SER A 233 -8.61 -1.71 -22.00
CA SER A 233 -8.62 -2.88 -22.88
C SER A 233 -7.73 -2.62 -24.10
N VAL A 234 -7.05 -3.66 -24.59
CA VAL A 234 -6.29 -3.60 -25.85
C VAL A 234 -7.15 -3.14 -27.03
N SER A 235 -8.44 -3.48 -27.02
CA SER A 235 -9.39 -3.06 -28.06
C SER A 235 -9.60 -1.55 -28.11
N GLN A 236 -9.40 -0.83 -27.00
CA GLN A 236 -9.53 0.63 -26.94
C GLN A 236 -8.37 1.36 -27.61
N VAL A 237 -7.22 0.71 -27.75
CA VAL A 237 -6.03 1.30 -28.38
C VAL A 237 -6.16 1.35 -29.91
N GLY A 238 -7.01 0.48 -30.49
CA GLY A 238 -7.24 0.44 -31.93
C GLY A 238 -6.10 -0.16 -32.76
N VAL A 239 -5.14 -0.84 -32.11
CA VAL A 239 -4.02 -1.51 -32.77
C VAL A 239 -4.34 -3.00 -32.96
N SER A 240 -4.34 -3.45 -34.21
CA SER A 240 -4.55 -4.87 -34.55
C SER A 240 -3.47 -5.76 -33.94
N ASP A 241 -3.86 -6.94 -33.45
CA ASP A 241 -2.99 -7.95 -32.84
C ASP A 241 -2.24 -7.52 -31.56
N LEU A 242 -2.55 -6.35 -30.99
CA LEU A 242 -1.98 -5.92 -29.72
C LEU A 242 -2.42 -6.86 -28.59
N ARG A 243 -1.46 -7.50 -27.94
CA ARG A 243 -1.72 -8.46 -26.84
C ARG A 243 -1.79 -7.79 -25.47
N HIS A 244 -0.87 -6.87 -25.20
CA HIS A 244 -0.77 -6.14 -23.94
C HIS A 244 -0.11 -4.78 -24.17
N PHE A 245 -0.36 -3.84 -23.28
CA PHE A 245 0.34 -2.56 -23.25
C PHE A 245 0.46 -2.05 -21.81
N MET A 246 1.42 -1.15 -21.60
CA MET A 246 1.53 -0.38 -20.38
C MET A 246 1.53 1.09 -20.75
N TYR A 247 0.71 1.88 -20.08
CA TYR A 247 0.69 3.32 -20.27
C TYR A 247 1.76 3.97 -19.39
N LYS A 248 2.67 4.70 -20.03
CA LYS A 248 3.59 5.61 -19.34
C LYS A 248 3.29 7.02 -19.84
N PRO A 249 2.90 7.97 -18.97
CA PRO A 249 2.74 9.36 -19.37
C PRO A 249 4.08 9.93 -19.89
N PHE A 250 4.04 10.64 -21.01
CA PHE A 250 5.22 11.27 -21.64
C PHE A 250 5.58 12.60 -20.95
N ASP A 251 4.58 13.40 -20.61
CA ASP A 251 4.74 14.68 -19.93
C ASP A 251 4.42 14.52 -18.45
N VAL A 252 5.43 14.12 -17.67
CA VAL A 252 5.33 13.98 -16.22
C VAL A 252 5.91 15.23 -15.58
N PRO A 253 5.09 16.08 -14.92
CA PRO A 253 5.59 17.27 -14.24
C PRO A 253 6.71 16.94 -13.23
N ASP A 254 7.64 17.86 -13.00
CA ASP A 254 8.72 17.67 -12.01
C ASP A 254 8.18 17.41 -10.59
N ASN A 255 6.97 17.90 -10.32
CA ASN A 255 6.25 17.70 -9.07
C ASN A 255 5.33 16.45 -9.05
N HIS A 256 5.45 15.51 -10.00
CA HIS A 256 4.61 14.29 -10.03
C HIS A 256 4.70 13.41 -8.79
N ARG A 257 5.77 13.56 -7.99
CA ARG A 257 5.94 12.88 -6.70
C ARG A 257 5.30 13.64 -5.52
N GLN A 258 4.77 14.84 -5.75
CA GLN A 258 4.02 15.58 -4.74
C GLN A 258 2.59 15.03 -4.69
N LEU A 259 2.25 14.44 -3.56
CA LEU A 259 0.88 14.04 -3.27
C LEU A 259 0.03 15.29 -2.99
N THR A 260 -1.27 15.17 -3.23
CA THR A 260 -2.26 16.17 -2.80
C THR A 260 -2.15 16.37 -1.29
N GLN A 261 -2.25 17.60 -0.79
CA GLN A 261 -1.94 17.93 0.60
C GLN A 261 -3.14 18.48 1.37
N PHE A 262 -3.21 18.22 2.68
CA PHE A 262 -4.07 18.95 3.62
C PHE A 262 -3.24 19.64 4.70
N THR A 263 -3.87 20.56 5.44
CA THR A 263 -3.28 21.28 6.59
C THR A 263 -4.08 20.98 7.83
#